data_AF-A0A6G8IER0-F1
#
_entry.id   AF-A0A6G8IER0-F1
#
_cell.length_a   1.000
_cell.length_b   1.000
_cell.length_c   1.000
_cell.angle_alpha   90.00
_cell.angle_beta   90.00
_cell.angle_gamma   90.00
#
_symmetry.space_group_name_H-M   'P 1'
#
loop_
_entity.id
_entity.type
_entity.pdbx_description
1 polymer ?
#
loop_
_entity_poly.entity_id
_entity_poly.type
_entity_poly.pdbx_seq_one_letter_code
_entity_poly.pdbx_strand_id
1 'polypeptide(L)' 'MELKTWLDAERGRYTALAAHLDVTVGRISQMADEGVPVKYMQAVRAFTKNKVTLEEMVKARTPDSKTAEAG' A
#
# COMPACT_ATOMS: atom_id res chain seq x y z
N MET A 1 1.78 -9.29 -4.64
CA MET A 1 0.57 -8.51 -4.96
C MET A 1 0.73 -7.15 -4.33
N GLU A 2 0.60 -6.08 -5.12
CA GLU A 2 0.71 -4.72 -4.61
C GLU A 2 -0.55 -4.28 -3.86
N LEU A 3 -0.37 -3.36 -2.90
CA LEU A 3 -1.46 -2.83 -2.09
C LEU A 3 -2.54 -2.19 -2.98
N LYS A 4 -2.14 -1.41 -3.98
CA LYS A 4 -3.05 -0.73 -4.92
C LYS A 4 -3.98 -1.72 -5.63
N THR A 5 -3.42 -2.79 -6.19
CA THR A 5 -4.19 -3.86 -6.83
C THR A 5 -5.14 -4.55 -5.86
N TRP A 6 -4.72 -4.76 -4.62
CA TRP A 6 -5.59 -5.36 -3.59
C TRP A 6 -6.74 -4.43 -3.20
N LEU A 7 -6.48 -3.14 -3.06
CA LEU A 7 -7.49 -2.15 -2.74
C LEU A 7 -8.49 -1.95 -3.88
N ASP A 8 -8.02 -1.94 -5.13
CA ASP A 8 -8.85 -1.75 -6.33
C ASP A 8 -9.76 -2.95 -6.63
N ALA A 9 -9.32 -4.16 -6.26
CA ALA A 9 -10.06 -5.39 -6.48
C ALA A 9 -11.42 -5.46 -5.76
N GLU A 10 -11.72 -4.59 -4.80
CA GLU A 10 -13.04 -4.54 -4.15
C GLU A 10 -13.39 -3.14 -3.64
N ARG A 11 -14.53 -2.63 -4.13
CA ARG A 11 -15.10 -1.36 -3.65
C ARG A 11 -15.45 -1.49 -2.16
N GLY A 12 -14.75 -0.72 -1.34
CA GLY A 12 -14.92 -0.68 0.12
C GLY A 12 -13.64 -0.97 0.91
N ARG A 13 -12.64 -1.60 0.29
CA ARG A 13 -11.35 -1.88 0.96
C ARG A 13 -10.61 -0.62 1.39
N TYR A 14 -10.68 0.43 0.57
CA TYR A 14 -10.14 1.75 0.92
C TYR A 14 -10.74 2.28 2.21
N THR A 15 -12.06 2.29 2.33
CA THR A 15 -12.79 2.78 3.51
C THR A 15 -12.55 1.90 4.73
N ALA A 16 -12.53 0.58 4.54
CA ALA A 16 -12.31 -0.37 5.62
C ALA A 16 -10.87 -0.29 6.18
N LEU A 17 -9.86 -0.15 5.30
CA LEU A 17 -8.48 0.03 5.73
C LEU A 17 -8.26 1.41 6.38
N ALA A 18 -8.90 2.45 5.84
CA ALA A 18 -8.90 3.79 6.43
C ALA A 18 -9.42 3.76 7.87
N ALA A 19 -10.59 3.15 8.08
CA ALA A 19 -11.17 2.98 9.42
C ALA A 19 -10.30 2.10 10.33
N HIS A 20 -9.66 1.05 9.79
CA HIS A 20 -8.79 0.17 10.58
C HIS A 20 -7.52 0.87 11.07
N LEU A 21 -6.95 1.77 10.26
CA LEU A 21 -5.73 2.50 10.58
C LEU A 21 -5.98 3.86 11.25
N ASP A 22 -7.25 4.22 11.46
CA ASP A 22 -7.67 5.55 11.92
C ASP A 22 -7.09 6.68 11.06
N VAL A 23 -7.19 6.53 9.74
CA VAL A 23 -6.74 7.53 8.77
C VAL A 23 -7.82 7.83 7.75
N THR A 24 -7.64 8.89 6.97
CA THR A 24 -8.57 9.23 5.89
C THR A 24 -8.40 8.32 4.68
N VAL A 25 -9.47 8.15 3.89
CA VAL A 25 -9.41 7.40 2.62
C VAL A 25 -8.37 7.98 1.65
N GLY A 26 -8.24 9.31 1.62
CA GLY A 26 -7.19 9.98 0.85
C GLY A 26 -5.78 9.57 1.29
N ARG A 27 -5.55 9.39 2.59
CA ARG A 27 -4.28 8.87 3.12
C ARG A 27 -4.01 7.45 2.61
N ILE A 28 -5.02 6.58 2.55
CA ILE A 28 -4.87 5.23 2.00
C ILE A 28 -4.53 5.27 0.51
N SER A 29 -5.20 6.12 -0.26
CA SER A 29 -4.90 6.31 -1.68
C SER A 29 -3.47 6.78 -1.89
N GLN A 30 -3.00 7.71 -1.05
CA GLN A 30 -1.62 8.17 -1.06
C GLN A 30 -0.63 7.04 -0.75
N MET A 31 -0.87 6.24 0.30
CA MET A 31 -0.03 5.09 0.63
C MET A 31 -0.01 4.02 -0.45
N ALA A 32 -1.09 3.89 -1.22
CA ALA A 32 -1.15 2.96 -2.33
C ALA A 32 -0.31 3.41 -3.54
N ASP A 33 -0.03 4.71 -3.66
CA ASP A 33 0.72 5.29 -4.77
C ASP A 33 2.19 5.60 -4.39
N GLU A 34 2.42 6.26 -3.26
CA GLU A 34 3.75 6.63 -2.74
C GLU A 34 4.38 5.52 -1.88
N GLY A 35 3.61 4.52 -1.49
CA GLY A 35 4.05 3.40 -0.64
C GLY A 35 3.66 3.53 0.84
N VAL A 36 3.59 2.38 1.51
CA VAL A 36 3.06 2.25 2.89
C VAL A 36 4.13 2.57 3.93
N PRO A 37 3.95 3.57 4.81
CA PRO A 37 4.90 3.86 5.89
C PRO A 37 5.14 2.66 6.80
N VAL A 38 6.38 2.47 7.29
CA VAL A 38 6.77 1.31 8.15
C VAL A 38 5.80 1.10 9.32
N LYS A 39 5.37 2.20 9.97
CA LYS A 39 4.42 2.16 11.08
C LYS A 39 3.06 1.52 10.75
N TYR A 40 2.65 1.53 9.49
CA TYR A 40 1.40 0.94 9.02
C TYR A 40 1.58 -0.41 8.34
N MET A 41 2.80 -0.79 7.94
CA MET A 41 3.04 -2.01 7.17
C MET A 41 2.55 -3.28 7.89
N GLN A 42 2.79 -3.38 9.20
CA GLN A 42 2.34 -4.53 9.97
C GLN A 42 0.81 -4.61 10.05
N ALA A 43 0.14 -3.47 10.24
CA ALA A 43 -1.31 -3.39 10.30
C ALA A 43 -1.95 -3.71 8.94
N VAL A 44 -1.41 -3.18 7.84
CA VAL A 44 -1.84 -3.51 6.47
C VAL A 44 -1.66 -5.00 6.19
N ARG A 45 -0.53 -5.60 6.58
CA ARG A 45 -0.30 -7.04 6.40
C ARG A 45 -1.32 -7.88 7.17
N ALA A 46 -1.61 -7.50 8.42
CA ALA A 46 -2.60 -8.18 9.26
C ALA A 46 -4.00 -8.06 8.67
N PHE A 47 -4.39 -6.86 8.24
CA PHE A 47 -5.69 -6.57 7.65
C PHE A 47 -5.93 -7.32 6.34
N THR A 48 -4.91 -7.36 5.48
CA THR A 48 -4.96 -8.07 4.19
C THR A 48 -4.78 -9.59 4.34
N LYS A 49 -4.66 -10.12 5.56
CA LYS A 49 -4.44 -11.55 5.86
C LYS A 49 -3.24 -12.12 5.08
N ASN A 50 -2.12 -11.40 5.06
CA ASN A 50 -0.91 -11.73 4.28
C ASN A 50 -1.08 -11.72 2.74
N LYS A 51 -2.20 -11.22 2.18
CA LYS A 51 -2.33 -11.02 0.73
C LYS A 51 -1.34 -9.98 0.22
N VAL A 52 -1.10 -8.93 1.02
CA VAL A 52 -0.05 -7.92 0.79
C VAL A 52 1.03 -8.14 1.85
N THR A 53 2.22 -8.56 1.42
CA THR A 53 3.35 -8.84 2.32
C THR A 53 4.20 -7.61 2.56
N LEU A 54 5.01 -7.64 3.63
CA LEU A 54 5.94 -6.55 3.94
C LEU A 54 6.93 -6.32 2.79
N GLU A 55 7.41 -7.41 2.18
CA GLU A 55 8.36 -7.37 1.07
C GLU A 55 7.80 -6.57 -0.12
N GLU A 56 6.54 -6.79 -0.47
CA GLU A 56 5.87 -6.05 -1.56
C GLU A 56 5.68 -4.58 -1.20
N MET A 57 5.35 -4.26 0.06
CA MET A 57 5.22 -2.87 0.52
C MET A 57 6.58 -2.15 0.56
N VAL A 58 7.65 -2.86 0.91
CA VAL A 58 9.02 -2.32 0.87
C VAL A 58 9.45 -2.11 -0.57
N LYS A 59 9.21 -3.09 -1.44
CA LYS A 59 9.50 -3.00 -2.87
C LYS A 59 8.81 -1.81 -3.54
N ALA A 60 7.56 -1.52 -3.18
CA ALA A 60 6.83 -0.35 -3.68
C ALA A 60 7.40 1.00 -3.18
N ARG A 61 8.09 1.02 -2.02
CA ARG A 61 8.71 2.24 -1.47
C ARG A 61 10.08 2.54 -2.01
N THR A 62 10.84 1.51 -2.38
CA THR A 62 12.02 1.70 -3.22
C THR A 62 11.50 1.91 -4.63
N PRO A 63 11.42 3.14 -5.17
CA PRO A 63 11.37 3.26 -6.61
C PRO A 63 12.60 2.51 -7.09
N ASP A 64 12.38 1.39 -7.80
CA ASP A 64 13.43 0.84 -8.63
C ASP A 64 14.01 2.03 -9.38
N SER A 65 15.33 2.16 -9.36
CA SER A 65 16.10 3.25 -9.91
C SER A 65 15.95 3.31 -11.43
N LYS A 66 14.73 3.49 -11.92
CA LYS A 66 14.31 3.59 -13.31
C LYS A 66 13.98 5.03 -13.63
N THR A 67 14.90 5.90 -13.23
CA THR A 67 15.26 7.12 -13.95
C THR A 67 16.77 7.26 -13.82
N ALA A 68 17.46 6.26 -14.38
CA ALA A 68 18.80 6.44 -14.90
C ALA A 68 18.77 5.82 -16.31
N GLU A 69 18.86 6.70 -17.31
CA GLU A 69 19.34 6.41 -18.67
C GLU A 69 18.38 5.70 -19.65
N ALA A 70 17.74 6.50 -20.51
CA ALA A 70 17.93 6.44 -21.98
C ALA A 70 17.09 7.52 -22.68
N GLY A 71 17.77 8.51 -23.28
CA GLY A 71 17.19 9.56 -24.13
C GLY A 71 18.03 10.81 -24.18
#